data_AF-A0AAD2C2A4-F1
#
_entry.id   AF-A0AAD2C2A4-F1
#
_cell.length_a   1.000
_cell.length_b   1.000
_cell.length_c   1.000
_cell.angle_alpha   90.00
_cell.angle_beta   90.00
_cell.angle_gamma   90.00
#
_symmetry.space_group_name_H-M   'P 1'
#
loop_
_entity.id
_entity.type
_entity.pdbx_description
1 polymer ?
#
loop_
_entity_poly.entity_id
_entity_poly.type
_entity_poly.pdbx_seq_one_letter_code
_entity_poly.pdbx_strand_id
1 'polypeptide(L)'
;MRFKHRQPAVALGLAIIMAACLAACGGGDDSTAKSTTPEGNTGTTTPTKPQNDFQRACTDCAAADDATYSGSGVGIWSVGNTGATAKAAQVNITMAGGLSGEDVRVVYTNPTDTPAPFSMFVKASAVNRASVRSVQPPKATDGEIRARIQEFNRSGFAKLLGPRASESQMGIAGVRTQASTVYAVNDQRQWNDMNGVARTATLVKQQAAADGKMINLWVEHTELAPDRITQAIIDRMLDTYARPGGVYDMLTAVGGPLWGDQRYNNLLAPNQPIDLVLLNFDQNAKPFGMVGYFHGLNSFLQSSAPKSNESVSLYLDTETMYLGGSFGLQASLMTLAHEGMHMQNFYRRAVLNGPEFAFDTWLEEQSAMMMEDWASSNVDATFNNVRDIRIPGFVATTGYTCPLTTFTSGDDELCDSYSVNGAFGGFLNRQLGLGFYKDLLTRMDSPDSKTVLDNAIKAARADSSFSTEAERFAVTMASLMPSSGGASRYSFPARAEGGFKVPAVNLKPFHAVQSLPTSPATLAPYAAFVSPRGSVTGTYADTITVPPGTNAWVVIQPKE
;
A
#
# COMPACT_ATOMS: atom_id res chain seq x y z
N MET A 1 -47.53 21.40 -13.06
CA MET A 1 -47.46 22.87 -13.14
C MET A 1 -46.04 23.27 -13.52
N ARG A 2 -45.88 24.09 -14.56
CA ARG A 2 -44.60 24.54 -15.15
C ARG A 2 -44.01 25.73 -14.38
N PHE A 3 -42.69 25.76 -14.15
CA PHE A 3 -41.82 26.96 -14.18
C PHE A 3 -40.37 26.49 -14.40
N LYS A 4 -39.84 26.58 -15.63
CA LYS A 4 -38.98 27.63 -16.22
C LYS A 4 -37.49 27.55 -15.83
N HIS A 5 -36.71 27.13 -16.82
CA HIS A 5 -35.25 27.20 -16.94
C HIS A 5 -34.68 28.62 -16.77
N ARG A 6 -33.47 28.70 -16.21
CA ARG A 6 -32.41 29.64 -16.62
C ARG A 6 -31.03 28.97 -16.50
N GLN A 7 -30.33 28.88 -17.61
CA GLN A 7 -28.87 28.72 -17.69
C GLN A 7 -28.19 30.09 -17.50
N PRO A 8 -26.88 30.12 -17.21
CA PRO A 8 -26.02 31.18 -17.72
C PRO A 8 -24.84 30.66 -18.56
N ALA A 9 -24.77 31.22 -19.76
CA ALA A 9 -23.62 31.82 -20.44
C ALA A 9 -22.29 31.05 -20.52
N VAL A 10 -22.05 30.51 -21.72
CA VAL A 10 -20.75 30.27 -22.35
C VAL A 10 -20.04 31.61 -22.59
N ALA A 11 -18.79 31.74 -22.15
CA ALA A 11 -17.88 32.81 -22.56
C ALA A 11 -16.77 32.24 -23.45
N LEU A 12 -16.79 32.68 -24.70
CA LEU A 12 -15.82 32.43 -25.77
C LEU A 12 -14.60 33.33 -25.54
N GLY A 13 -13.39 32.79 -25.54
CA GLY A 13 -12.15 33.55 -25.41
C GLY A 13 -11.06 33.00 -26.33
N LEU A 14 -10.64 33.83 -27.28
CA LEU A 14 -9.78 33.56 -28.43
C LEU A 14 -8.38 32.99 -28.09
N ALA A 15 -7.90 32.18 -29.04
CA ALA A 15 -6.51 31.77 -29.21
C ALA A 15 -5.60 32.95 -29.63
N ILE A 16 -4.38 32.99 -29.10
CA ILE A 16 -3.24 33.69 -29.70
C ILE A 16 -2.07 32.72 -29.79
N ILE A 17 -1.68 32.44 -31.02
CA ILE A 17 -0.48 31.71 -31.43
C ILE A 17 0.68 32.71 -31.44
N MET A 18 1.78 32.41 -30.76
CA MET A 18 3.09 32.93 -31.15
C MET A 18 4.13 31.80 -31.09
N ALA A 19 4.54 31.39 -32.28
CA ALA A 19 5.74 30.61 -32.52
C ALA A 19 6.94 31.55 -32.66
N ALA A 20 8.04 31.25 -31.98
CA ALA A 20 9.35 31.76 -32.34
C ALA A 20 10.33 30.58 -32.30
N CYS A 21 10.63 30.06 -33.49
CA CYS A 21 11.75 29.17 -33.74
C CYS A 21 13.01 30.02 -33.84
N LEU A 22 14.07 29.65 -33.12
CA LEU A 22 15.44 30.05 -33.46
C LEU A 22 16.29 28.80 -33.49
N ALA A 23 16.52 28.34 -34.72
CA ALA A 23 17.58 27.42 -35.06
C ALA A 23 18.91 28.19 -35.10
N ALA A 24 19.93 27.68 -34.43
CA ALA A 24 21.32 28.06 -34.68
C ALA A 24 22.09 26.78 -35.02
N CYS A 25 22.31 26.60 -36.32
CA CYS A 25 23.27 25.65 -36.87
C CYS A 25 24.53 26.47 -37.22
N GLY A 26 25.67 26.03 -36.70
CA GLY A 26 26.98 26.65 -36.93
C GLY A 26 27.73 26.04 -38.11
N GLY A 27 28.78 26.76 -38.52
CA GLY A 27 29.79 26.37 -39.52
C GLY A 27 29.98 27.50 -40.54
N GLY A 28 31.18 27.98 -40.89
CA GLY A 28 32.56 27.64 -40.53
C GLY A 28 33.51 28.60 -41.26
N ASP A 29 34.75 28.65 -40.76
CA ASP A 29 36.03 29.09 -41.34
C ASP A 29 36.13 30.40 -42.14
N ASP A 30 36.99 31.32 -41.64
CA ASP A 30 38.20 31.66 -42.39
C ASP A 30 39.30 32.24 -41.47
N SER A 31 40.54 32.04 -41.89
CA SER A 31 41.74 32.20 -41.08
C SER A 31 42.63 33.38 -41.49
N THR A 32 43.48 33.79 -40.54
CA THR A 32 44.69 34.66 -40.63
C THR A 32 44.52 36.18 -40.47
N ALA A 33 45.04 36.72 -39.36
CA ALA A 33 46.35 37.40 -39.32
C ALA A 33 46.62 37.97 -37.91
N LYS A 34 47.88 37.82 -37.46
CA LYS A 34 48.40 38.28 -36.17
C LYS A 34 48.40 39.82 -36.07
N SER A 35 47.90 40.36 -34.97
CA SER A 35 48.32 41.65 -34.43
C SER A 35 48.30 41.61 -32.91
N THR A 36 49.48 41.84 -32.32
CA THR A 36 49.75 41.87 -30.89
C THR A 36 49.40 43.23 -30.30
N THR A 37 48.41 43.25 -29.39
CA THR A 37 48.17 44.33 -28.44
C THR A 37 47.81 43.72 -27.09
N PRO A 38 48.41 44.16 -25.96
CA PRO A 38 48.10 43.58 -24.66
C PRO A 38 46.82 44.23 -24.11
N GLU A 39 45.70 43.52 -24.22
CA GLU A 39 44.44 43.92 -23.59
C GLU A 39 44.24 43.19 -22.26
N GLY A 40 43.77 43.99 -21.30
CA GLY A 40 43.65 43.65 -19.89
C GLY A 40 42.83 42.39 -19.63
N ASN A 41 43.35 41.62 -18.69
CA ASN A 41 42.75 40.44 -18.09
C ASN A 41 41.44 40.82 -17.36
N THR A 42 40.31 40.88 -18.06
CA THR A 42 38.98 40.73 -17.46
C THR A 42 38.55 39.28 -17.64
N GLY A 43 39.24 38.39 -16.91
CA GLY A 43 38.74 37.05 -16.68
C GLY A 43 37.34 37.17 -16.11
N THR A 44 36.33 36.85 -16.92
CA THR A 44 35.00 36.53 -16.44
C THR A 44 35.17 35.20 -15.71
N THR A 45 35.55 35.26 -14.44
CA THR A 45 35.48 34.12 -13.54
C THR A 45 34.01 33.76 -13.44
N THR A 46 33.57 32.78 -14.24
CA THR A 46 32.31 32.09 -13.94
C THR A 46 32.42 31.67 -12.47
N PRO A 47 31.51 32.11 -11.59
CA PRO A 47 31.58 31.76 -10.18
C PRO A 47 31.70 30.23 -10.08
N THR A 48 32.83 29.73 -9.57
CA THR A 48 33.00 28.30 -9.37
C THR A 48 31.90 27.87 -8.41
N LYS A 49 30.97 27.05 -8.90
CA LYS A 49 29.88 26.54 -8.05
C LYS A 49 30.49 25.88 -6.81
N PRO A 50 29.89 26.07 -5.62
CA PRO A 50 30.35 25.40 -4.42
C PRO A 50 30.44 23.88 -4.65
N GLN A 51 31.45 23.23 -4.08
CA GLN A 51 31.55 21.77 -4.12
C GLN A 51 30.31 21.17 -3.45
N ASN A 52 29.63 20.28 -4.19
CA ASN A 52 28.45 19.58 -3.74
C ASN A 52 28.50 18.15 -4.27
N ASP A 53 28.59 17.18 -3.36
CA ASP A 53 28.70 15.76 -3.71
C ASP A 53 27.33 15.13 -4.00
N PHE A 54 26.25 15.86 -3.72
CA PHE A 54 24.88 15.44 -3.97
C PHE A 54 24.46 15.73 -5.41
N GLN A 55 23.66 14.85 -5.99
CA GLN A 55 23.11 15.00 -7.33
C GLN A 55 21.62 15.26 -7.27
N ARG A 56 21.11 16.10 -8.18
CA ARG A 56 19.68 16.31 -8.35
C ARG A 56 18.97 14.98 -8.60
N ALA A 57 17.96 14.68 -7.79
CA ALA A 57 17.28 13.39 -7.81
C ALA A 57 15.90 13.39 -8.48
N CYS A 58 15.44 14.56 -8.94
CA CYS A 58 14.15 14.74 -9.61
C CYS A 58 14.29 15.71 -10.78
N THR A 59 13.46 15.52 -11.81
CA THR A 59 13.49 16.34 -13.03
C THR A 59 12.36 17.37 -13.08
N ASP A 60 11.30 17.16 -12.30
CA ASP A 60 10.06 17.93 -12.29
C ASP A 60 9.85 18.61 -10.93
N CYS A 61 10.92 19.10 -10.34
CA CYS A 61 10.99 19.57 -8.97
C CYS A 61 11.81 20.87 -8.88
N ALA A 62 11.89 21.45 -7.68
CA ALA A 62 12.57 22.70 -7.41
C ALA A 62 14.11 22.59 -7.29
N ALA A 63 14.68 21.40 -7.42
CA ALA A 63 16.13 21.26 -7.60
C ALA A 63 16.48 21.61 -9.05
N ALA A 64 16.93 22.84 -9.30
CA ALA A 64 17.25 23.31 -10.65
C ALA A 64 18.45 22.55 -11.22
N ASP A 65 19.46 22.30 -10.38
CA ASP A 65 20.62 21.47 -10.65
C ASP A 65 21.19 20.91 -9.33
N ASP A 66 22.36 20.30 -9.39
CA ASP A 66 22.99 19.63 -8.24
C ASP A 66 23.20 20.55 -7.01
N ALA A 67 23.33 21.87 -7.18
CA ALA A 67 23.65 22.80 -6.10
C ALA A 67 22.67 24.00 -5.98
N THR A 68 21.56 23.97 -6.71
CA THR A 68 20.67 25.14 -6.83
C THR A 68 19.20 24.79 -6.60
N TYR A 69 18.60 25.41 -5.60
CA TYR A 69 17.16 25.40 -5.36
C TYR A 69 16.49 26.57 -6.10
N SER A 70 15.38 26.31 -6.79
CA SER A 70 14.67 27.29 -7.62
C SER A 70 13.90 28.34 -6.81
N GLY A 71 13.69 28.10 -5.52
CA GLY A 71 12.98 29.00 -4.61
C GLY A 71 11.49 28.70 -4.43
N SER A 72 10.92 27.75 -5.17
CA SER A 72 9.52 27.35 -4.99
C SER A 72 9.30 25.90 -5.40
N GLY A 73 8.52 25.17 -4.60
CA GLY A 73 8.28 23.73 -4.76
C GLY A 73 9.29 22.87 -3.98
N VAL A 74 9.28 21.57 -4.21
CA VAL A 74 10.15 20.63 -3.48
C VAL A 74 11.47 20.42 -4.21
N GLY A 75 12.61 20.65 -3.55
CA GLY A 75 13.93 20.28 -4.07
C GLY A 75 14.40 18.95 -3.46
N ILE A 76 14.94 18.04 -4.28
CA ILE A 76 15.46 16.74 -3.82
C ILE A 76 16.81 16.47 -4.44
N TRP A 77 17.79 16.17 -3.59
CA TRP A 77 19.13 15.75 -3.98
C TRP A 77 19.51 14.47 -3.25
N SER A 78 20.40 13.67 -3.84
CA SER A 78 20.80 12.38 -3.31
C SER A 78 22.30 12.13 -3.46
N VAL A 79 22.84 11.31 -2.57
CA VAL A 79 24.19 10.75 -2.67
C VAL A 79 24.17 9.32 -2.14
N GLY A 80 24.88 8.41 -2.83
CA GLY A 80 25.01 7.03 -2.39
C GLY A 80 26.38 6.70 -1.80
N ASN A 81 26.41 5.66 -0.96
CA ASN A 81 27.63 5.02 -0.48
C ASN A 81 27.57 3.50 -0.62
N THR A 82 28.10 2.99 -1.73
CA THR A 82 28.26 1.55 -1.98
C THR A 82 29.56 0.97 -1.40
N GLY A 83 30.37 1.80 -0.72
CA GLY A 83 31.64 1.38 -0.13
C GLY A 83 31.46 0.67 1.22
N ALA A 84 32.55 0.07 1.71
CA ALA A 84 32.59 -0.63 3.00
C ALA A 84 32.81 0.30 4.21
N THR A 85 33.13 1.58 3.98
CA THR A 85 33.40 2.59 5.00
C THR A 85 32.47 3.77 4.86
N ALA A 86 32.23 4.50 5.96
CA ALA A 86 31.42 5.72 5.90
C ALA A 86 32.08 6.77 4.98
N LYS A 87 31.23 7.50 4.25
CA LYS A 87 31.63 8.55 3.31
C LYS A 87 31.19 9.90 3.86
N ALA A 88 32.12 10.84 4.06
CA ALA A 88 31.76 12.23 4.30
C ALA A 88 31.42 12.89 2.96
N ALA A 89 30.19 13.38 2.82
CA ALA A 89 29.69 14.05 1.62
C ALA A 89 29.36 15.52 1.94
N GLN A 90 29.91 16.44 1.17
CA GLN A 90 29.59 17.86 1.28
C GLN A 90 28.29 18.15 0.56
N VAL A 91 27.36 18.83 1.23
CA VAL A 91 26.20 19.45 0.60
C VAL A 91 26.33 20.97 0.68
N ASN A 92 26.06 21.63 -0.44
CA ASN A 92 26.01 23.08 -0.55
C ASN A 92 24.94 23.47 -1.57
N ILE A 93 23.77 23.88 -1.07
CA ILE A 93 22.61 24.25 -1.89
C ILE A 93 22.31 25.74 -1.71
N THR A 94 22.29 26.43 -2.84
CA THR A 94 22.07 27.88 -2.93
C THR A 94 20.72 28.20 -3.59
N MET A 95 20.22 29.41 -3.35
CA MET A 95 19.03 29.96 -3.98
C MET A 95 19.29 31.43 -4.28
N ALA A 96 18.77 31.96 -5.40
CA ALA A 96 18.83 33.39 -5.66
C ALA A 96 18.11 34.17 -4.54
N GLY A 97 18.81 35.11 -3.90
CA GLY A 97 18.30 35.82 -2.71
C GLY A 97 18.47 35.07 -1.38
N GLY A 98 18.98 33.84 -1.42
CA GLY A 98 19.16 32.98 -0.25
C GLY A 98 17.86 32.35 0.25
N LEU A 99 17.97 31.16 0.83
CA LEU A 99 16.88 30.51 1.54
C LEU A 99 16.27 31.50 2.56
N SER A 100 14.95 31.51 2.64
CA SER A 100 14.13 32.44 3.40
C SER A 100 13.43 31.79 4.59
N GLY A 101 13.79 30.55 4.92
CA GLY A 101 13.25 29.79 6.05
C GLY A 101 12.69 28.41 5.66
N GLU A 102 13.01 27.91 4.47
CA GLU A 102 12.63 26.61 3.94
C GLU A 102 12.99 25.49 4.92
N ASP A 103 12.11 24.49 5.05
CA ASP A 103 12.38 23.30 5.86
C ASP A 103 13.36 22.39 5.14
N VAL A 104 14.44 22.03 5.83
CA VAL A 104 15.46 21.11 5.32
C VAL A 104 15.44 19.82 6.13
N ARG A 105 15.36 18.69 5.43
CA ARG A 105 15.42 17.35 6.00
C ARG A 105 16.50 16.53 5.31
N VAL A 106 17.31 15.85 6.12
CA VAL A 106 18.21 14.80 5.63
C VAL A 106 17.56 13.45 5.90
N VAL A 107 17.38 12.64 4.87
CA VAL A 107 16.81 11.29 4.96
C VAL A 107 17.89 10.29 4.59
N TYR A 108 18.11 9.29 5.43
CA TYR A 108 19.00 8.17 5.13
C TYR A 108 18.16 6.96 4.78
N THR A 109 18.52 6.21 3.73
CA THR A 109 17.82 5.00 3.29
C THR A 109 18.78 3.83 3.22
N ASN A 110 18.29 2.63 3.55
CA ASN A 110 18.97 1.37 3.29
C ASN A 110 18.34 0.70 2.05
N PRO A 111 18.95 0.77 0.87
CA PRO A 111 18.39 0.19 -0.36
C PRO A 111 18.61 -1.33 -0.50
N THR A 112 19.16 -1.99 0.53
CA THR A 112 19.63 -3.38 0.45
C THR A 112 18.75 -4.34 1.25
N ASP A 113 18.93 -5.63 1.00
CA ASP A 113 18.28 -6.74 1.73
C ASP A 113 18.88 -7.00 3.11
N THR A 114 19.95 -6.31 3.48
CA THR A 114 20.70 -6.57 4.72
C THR A 114 20.67 -5.35 5.63
N PRO A 115 20.55 -5.51 6.96
CA PRO A 115 20.68 -4.39 7.88
C PRO A 115 22.03 -3.66 7.72
N ALA A 116 22.00 -2.33 7.65
CA ALA A 116 23.20 -1.50 7.50
C ALA A 116 23.62 -0.89 8.85
N PRO A 117 24.91 -0.92 9.25
CA PRO A 117 25.38 -0.25 10.46
C PRO A 117 25.12 1.27 10.40
N PHE A 118 24.58 1.86 11.47
CA PHE A 118 24.03 3.23 11.39
C PHE A 118 24.43 4.18 12.54
N SER A 119 24.04 3.93 13.79
CA SER A 119 24.17 4.93 14.88
C SER A 119 25.60 5.38 15.18
N MET A 120 26.61 4.56 14.86
CA MET A 120 28.01 4.92 15.00
C MET A 120 28.44 6.08 14.06
N PHE A 121 27.63 6.40 13.05
CA PHE A 121 27.93 7.40 12.02
C PHE A 121 27.01 8.62 12.05
N VAL A 122 25.79 8.47 12.58
CA VAL A 122 24.75 9.52 12.54
C VAL A 122 24.28 9.87 13.95
N LYS A 123 24.58 11.10 14.39
CA LYS A 123 24.07 11.66 15.65
C LYS A 123 22.59 12.05 15.48
N ALA A 124 21.73 11.59 16.39
CA ALA A 124 20.33 12.01 16.43
C ALA A 124 20.23 13.50 16.80
N SER A 125 19.33 14.25 16.15
CA SER A 125 19.02 15.63 16.53
C SER A 125 18.26 15.66 17.86
N ALA A 126 18.56 16.65 18.72
CA ALA A 126 17.97 16.81 20.06
C ALA A 126 16.46 17.14 20.09
N VAL A 127 15.80 17.21 18.92
CA VAL A 127 14.39 17.63 18.77
C VAL A 127 13.42 16.43 18.72
N ASN A 128 13.93 15.20 18.95
CA ASN A 128 13.10 13.99 18.92
C ASN A 128 12.08 13.97 20.07
N ARG A 129 10.82 14.30 19.76
CA ARG A 129 9.68 13.91 20.60
C ARG A 129 9.22 12.53 20.13
N ALA A 130 9.70 11.49 20.79
CA ALA A 130 9.04 10.19 20.71
C ALA A 130 7.74 10.30 21.53
N SER A 131 6.60 10.34 20.85
CA SER A 131 5.31 10.13 21.50
C SER A 131 5.05 8.63 21.52
N VAL A 132 5.23 7.98 22.67
CA VAL A 132 4.74 6.63 22.89
C VAL A 132 3.24 6.76 23.12
N ARG A 133 2.44 6.55 22.08
CA ARG A 133 1.01 6.37 22.29
C ARG A 133 0.81 4.92 22.74
N SER A 134 0.38 4.75 23.99
CA SER A 134 -0.07 3.46 24.50
C SER A 134 -1.30 3.03 23.70
N VAL A 135 -1.12 2.10 22.77
CA VAL A 135 -2.21 1.31 22.21
C VAL A 135 -2.62 0.32 23.30
N GLN A 136 -3.89 0.31 23.66
CA GLN A 136 -4.41 -0.73 24.55
C GLN A 136 -4.22 -2.08 23.85
N PRO A 137 -3.63 -3.08 24.51
CA PRO A 137 -3.31 -4.36 23.87
C PRO A 137 -4.59 -5.11 23.50
N PRO A 138 -4.76 -5.57 22.26
CA PRO A 138 -5.31 -6.87 21.96
C PRO A 138 -4.65 -7.95 22.83
N LYS A 139 -5.45 -8.92 23.24
CA LYS A 139 -4.91 -10.07 23.96
C LYS A 139 -3.98 -10.84 23.02
N ALA A 140 -2.89 -11.40 23.58
CA ALA A 140 -1.93 -12.26 22.89
C ALA A 140 -2.56 -13.35 21.99
N THR A 141 -3.82 -13.73 22.25
CA THR A 141 -4.60 -14.69 21.48
C THR A 141 -4.89 -14.26 20.03
N ASP A 142 -5.15 -12.98 19.76
CA ASP A 142 -5.61 -12.54 18.42
C ASP A 142 -4.46 -12.56 17.41
N GLY A 143 -3.26 -12.13 17.84
CA GLY A 143 -2.04 -12.20 17.03
C GLY A 143 -1.64 -13.64 16.70
N GLU A 144 -1.73 -14.54 17.67
CA GLU A 144 -1.46 -15.97 17.46
C GLU A 144 -2.45 -16.64 16.50
N ILE A 145 -3.74 -16.30 16.60
CA ILE A 145 -4.76 -16.82 15.68
C ILE A 145 -4.52 -16.30 14.27
N ARG A 146 -4.25 -15.00 14.11
CA ARG A 146 -3.94 -14.40 12.80
C ARG A 146 -2.72 -15.07 12.17
N ALA A 147 -1.63 -15.20 12.92
CA ALA A 147 -0.42 -15.87 12.45
C ALA A 147 -0.69 -17.32 12.04
N ARG A 148 -1.53 -18.06 12.77
CA ARG A 148 -1.93 -19.43 12.42
C ARG A 148 -2.71 -19.48 11.10
N ILE A 149 -3.66 -18.59 10.90
CA ILE A 149 -4.47 -18.52 9.66
C ILE A 149 -3.57 -18.15 8.48
N GLN A 150 -2.73 -17.13 8.64
CA GLN A 150 -1.77 -16.69 7.63
C GLN A 150 -0.82 -17.83 7.25
N GLU A 151 -0.21 -18.51 8.22
CA GLU A 151 0.70 -19.62 7.96
C GLU A 151 0.02 -20.80 7.27
N PHE A 152 -1.24 -21.10 7.66
CA PHE A 152 -2.00 -22.12 6.96
C PHE A 152 -2.24 -21.74 5.49
N ASN A 153 -2.72 -20.52 5.24
CA ASN A 153 -3.03 -20.06 3.88
C ASN A 153 -1.75 -19.96 3.02
N ARG A 154 -0.61 -19.61 3.62
CA ARG A 154 0.69 -19.52 2.96
C ARG A 154 1.25 -20.89 2.58
N SER A 155 1.32 -21.81 3.54
CA SER A 155 2.04 -23.08 3.34
C SER A 155 1.34 -24.30 3.93
N GLY A 156 0.62 -24.13 5.05
CA GLY A 156 0.04 -25.25 5.79
C GLY A 156 -0.99 -26.07 4.99
N PHE A 157 -1.75 -25.43 4.10
CA PHE A 157 -2.75 -26.10 3.26
C PHE A 157 -2.14 -27.15 2.32
N ALA A 158 -0.88 -27.01 1.93
CA ALA A 158 -0.20 -27.91 1.00
C ALA A 158 -0.18 -29.36 1.52
N LYS A 159 -0.09 -29.52 2.85
CA LYS A 159 -0.11 -30.84 3.52
C LYS A 159 -1.46 -31.54 3.43
N LEU A 160 -2.53 -30.77 3.19
CA LEU A 160 -3.89 -31.28 3.04
C LEU A 160 -4.28 -31.50 1.59
N LEU A 161 -3.50 -31.04 0.60
CA LEU A 161 -3.83 -31.27 -0.81
C LEU A 161 -3.85 -32.77 -1.10
N GLY A 162 -5.03 -33.27 -1.47
CA GLY A 162 -5.25 -34.66 -1.79
C GLY A 162 -4.79 -35.01 -3.21
N PRO A 163 -5.04 -36.25 -3.66
CA PRO A 163 -4.76 -36.64 -5.02
C PRO A 163 -5.55 -35.77 -6.01
N ARG A 164 -4.93 -35.52 -7.16
CA ARG A 164 -5.63 -34.86 -8.26
C ARG A 164 -6.74 -35.78 -8.74
N ALA A 165 -7.92 -35.21 -9.03
CA ALA A 165 -9.04 -35.93 -9.59
C ALA A 165 -8.61 -36.61 -10.90
N SER A 166 -9.01 -37.87 -11.09
CA SER A 166 -8.72 -38.60 -12.32
C SER A 166 -9.52 -38.00 -13.49
N GLU A 167 -9.07 -38.22 -14.73
CA GLU A 167 -9.83 -37.82 -15.94
C GLU A 167 -11.26 -38.33 -15.93
N SER A 168 -11.53 -39.49 -15.33
CA SER A 168 -12.88 -40.05 -15.16
C SER A 168 -13.77 -39.31 -14.14
N GLN A 169 -13.19 -38.50 -13.26
CA GLN A 169 -13.89 -37.64 -12.30
C GLN A 169 -14.07 -36.21 -12.81
N MET A 170 -13.41 -35.89 -13.93
CA MET A 170 -13.54 -34.64 -14.66
C MET A 170 -14.52 -34.88 -15.82
N GLY A 171 -15.58 -34.07 -15.94
CA GLY A 171 -16.55 -34.19 -17.04
C GLY A 171 -15.93 -33.87 -18.41
N ILE A 172 -16.76 -33.87 -19.46
CA ILE A 172 -16.36 -33.65 -20.87
C ILE A 172 -15.59 -32.31 -21.09
N ALA A 173 -15.71 -31.36 -20.15
CA ALA A 173 -15.00 -30.08 -20.16
C ALA A 173 -13.82 -29.98 -19.16
N GLY A 174 -13.39 -31.08 -18.53
CA GLY A 174 -12.39 -31.04 -17.46
C GLY A 174 -12.93 -30.58 -16.10
N VAL A 175 -14.24 -30.36 -15.99
CA VAL A 175 -14.91 -29.79 -14.80
C VAL A 175 -15.42 -30.89 -13.87
N ARG A 176 -15.17 -30.76 -12.58
CA ARG A 176 -15.64 -31.71 -11.57
C ARG A 176 -17.16 -31.58 -11.35
N THR A 177 -17.91 -32.67 -11.52
CA THR A 177 -19.35 -32.73 -11.23
C THR A 177 -19.59 -33.06 -9.75
N GLN A 178 -19.27 -32.13 -8.85
CA GLN A 178 -19.83 -32.14 -7.50
C GLN A 178 -20.97 -31.12 -7.44
N ALA A 179 -22.09 -31.50 -6.82
CA ALA A 179 -23.23 -30.60 -6.65
C ALA A 179 -22.79 -29.37 -5.85
N SER A 180 -23.18 -28.19 -6.32
CA SER A 180 -23.07 -26.97 -5.51
C SER A 180 -24.05 -27.05 -4.35
N THR A 181 -23.65 -26.53 -3.20
CA THR A 181 -24.56 -26.49 -2.05
C THR A 181 -25.61 -25.42 -2.28
N VAL A 182 -26.88 -25.81 -2.18
CA VAL A 182 -28.02 -24.90 -2.33
C VAL A 182 -28.61 -24.63 -0.94
N TYR A 183 -28.69 -23.36 -0.58
CA TYR A 183 -29.29 -22.89 0.67
C TYR A 183 -30.50 -22.00 0.40
N ALA A 184 -31.46 -22.02 1.31
CA ALA A 184 -32.60 -21.12 1.36
C ALA A 184 -32.51 -20.16 2.57
N VAL A 185 -33.05 -18.96 2.41
CA VAL A 185 -33.18 -18.02 3.54
C VAL A 185 -33.94 -18.68 4.69
N ASN A 186 -33.45 -18.47 5.92
CA ASN A 186 -33.81 -19.13 7.19
C ASN A 186 -33.20 -20.51 7.43
N ASP A 187 -32.42 -21.06 6.51
CA ASP A 187 -31.61 -22.25 6.81
C ASP A 187 -30.66 -21.95 7.98
N GLN A 188 -30.44 -22.96 8.82
CA GLN A 188 -29.50 -22.90 9.93
C GLN A 188 -28.41 -23.96 9.76
N ARG A 189 -27.17 -23.61 10.13
CA ARG A 189 -26.06 -24.56 10.17
C ARG A 189 -25.05 -24.19 11.26
N GLN A 190 -24.20 -25.16 11.58
CA GLN A 190 -23.03 -24.94 12.43
C GLN A 190 -21.86 -24.40 11.60
N TRP A 191 -21.13 -23.47 12.20
CA TRP A 191 -19.91 -22.88 11.68
C TRP A 191 -18.80 -23.01 12.71
N ASN A 192 -17.70 -23.67 12.37
CA ASN A 192 -16.49 -23.62 13.17
C ASN A 192 -15.87 -22.22 13.04
N ASP A 193 -15.71 -21.52 14.15
CA ASP A 193 -15.00 -20.25 14.20
C ASP A 193 -13.47 -20.44 14.07
N MET A 194 -12.71 -19.35 14.21
CA MET A 194 -11.25 -19.35 14.10
C MET A 194 -10.55 -20.29 15.10
N ASN A 195 -11.21 -20.65 16.20
CA ASN A 195 -10.72 -21.57 17.23
C ASN A 195 -11.24 -23.00 17.04
N GLY A 196 -12.08 -23.22 16.03
CA GLY A 196 -12.75 -24.49 15.78
C GLY A 196 -13.92 -24.74 16.71
N VAL A 197 -14.49 -23.69 17.31
CA VAL A 197 -15.69 -23.79 18.14
C VAL A 197 -16.91 -23.63 17.24
N ALA A 198 -17.88 -24.54 17.37
CA ALA A 198 -19.10 -24.52 16.59
C ALA A 198 -20.04 -23.38 17.03
N ARG A 199 -20.50 -22.59 16.07
CA ARG A 199 -21.44 -21.48 16.20
C ARG A 199 -22.66 -21.73 15.32
N THR A 200 -23.87 -21.56 15.86
CA THR A 200 -25.09 -21.69 15.06
C THR A 200 -25.38 -20.37 14.36
N ALA A 201 -25.45 -20.38 13.03
CA ALA A 201 -25.84 -19.19 12.26
C ALA A 201 -27.04 -19.47 11.35
N THR A 202 -27.80 -18.42 11.07
CA THR A 202 -28.97 -18.44 10.17
C THR A 202 -28.64 -17.68 8.90
N LEU A 203 -29.01 -18.24 7.74
CA LEU A 203 -28.93 -17.53 6.45
C LEU A 203 -30.03 -16.48 6.41
N VAL A 204 -29.66 -15.20 6.50
CA VAL A 204 -30.64 -14.11 6.59
C VAL A 204 -30.93 -13.46 5.24
N LYS A 205 -30.00 -13.53 4.29
CA LYS A 205 -30.16 -12.90 2.98
C LYS A 205 -29.25 -13.52 1.93
N GLN A 206 -29.69 -13.47 0.69
CA GLN A 206 -28.91 -13.91 -0.48
C GLN A 206 -29.01 -12.87 -1.60
N GLN A 207 -27.95 -12.73 -2.38
CA GLN A 207 -27.92 -11.85 -3.54
C GLN A 207 -26.94 -12.39 -4.58
N ALA A 208 -27.32 -12.39 -5.85
CA ALA A 208 -26.40 -12.69 -6.94
C ALA A 208 -25.53 -11.46 -7.24
N ALA A 209 -24.23 -11.69 -7.42
CA ALA A 209 -23.32 -10.70 -8.00
C ALA A 209 -23.54 -10.55 -9.52
N ALA A 210 -22.82 -9.62 -10.15
CA ALA A 210 -23.04 -9.28 -11.56
C ALA A 210 -22.80 -10.45 -12.53
N ASP A 211 -21.91 -11.39 -12.19
CA ASP A 211 -21.61 -12.60 -12.97
C ASP A 211 -22.51 -13.80 -12.60
N GLY A 212 -23.50 -13.59 -11.72
CA GLY A 212 -24.40 -14.63 -11.23
C GLY A 212 -23.86 -15.43 -10.04
N LYS A 213 -22.65 -15.16 -9.53
CA LYS A 213 -22.17 -15.80 -8.29
C LYS A 213 -23.11 -15.45 -7.13
N MET A 214 -23.66 -16.49 -6.50
CA MET A 214 -24.51 -16.31 -5.32
C MET A 214 -23.66 -15.94 -4.10
N ILE A 215 -24.05 -14.84 -3.45
CA ILE A 215 -23.51 -14.39 -2.17
C ILE A 215 -24.57 -14.63 -1.10
N ASN A 216 -24.19 -15.35 -0.05
CA ASN A 216 -25.04 -15.64 1.10
C ASN A 216 -24.54 -14.84 2.30
N LEU A 217 -25.46 -14.33 3.12
CA LEU A 217 -25.14 -13.67 4.38
C LEU A 217 -25.72 -14.45 5.55
N TRP A 218 -24.83 -15.02 6.36
CA TRP A 218 -25.14 -15.78 7.57
C TRP A 218 -24.85 -14.93 8.80
N VAL A 219 -25.71 -15.02 9.81
CA VAL A 219 -25.52 -14.32 11.08
C VAL A 219 -25.69 -15.29 12.23
N GLU A 220 -24.77 -15.28 13.19
CA GLU A 220 -24.89 -16.03 14.44
C GLU A 220 -26.25 -15.75 15.10
N HIS A 221 -26.95 -16.81 15.49
CA HIS A 221 -28.35 -16.71 15.90
C HIS A 221 -28.53 -15.76 17.09
N THR A 222 -27.59 -15.74 18.03
CA THR A 222 -27.62 -14.87 19.22
C THR A 222 -27.31 -13.40 18.91
N GLU A 223 -26.80 -13.10 17.73
CA GLU A 223 -26.42 -11.76 17.29
C GLU A 223 -27.54 -11.06 16.49
N LEU A 224 -28.57 -11.80 16.07
CA LEU A 224 -29.76 -11.28 15.42
C LEU A 224 -30.70 -10.63 16.44
N ALA A 225 -30.38 -9.40 16.83
CA ALA A 225 -31.15 -8.61 17.78
C ALA A 225 -31.27 -7.14 17.36
N PRO A 226 -32.33 -6.42 17.79
CA PRO A 226 -32.53 -5.00 17.45
C PRO A 226 -31.40 -4.05 17.86
N ASP A 227 -30.61 -4.43 18.86
CA ASP A 227 -29.48 -3.68 19.43
C ASP A 227 -28.10 -4.22 18.99
N ARG A 228 -28.07 -5.26 18.15
CA ARG A 228 -26.85 -5.89 17.61
C ARG A 228 -26.86 -5.86 16.09
N ILE A 229 -27.04 -7.00 15.43
CA ILE A 229 -27.11 -7.09 13.97
C ILE A 229 -28.54 -6.85 13.50
N THR A 230 -28.78 -5.61 13.07
CA THR A 230 -30.07 -5.16 12.53
C THR A 230 -30.22 -5.47 11.05
N GLN A 231 -31.46 -5.42 10.54
CA GLN A 231 -31.73 -5.54 9.09
C GLN A 231 -30.95 -4.49 8.26
N ALA A 232 -30.75 -3.29 8.80
CA ALA A 232 -29.99 -2.24 8.12
C ALA A 232 -28.50 -2.63 7.94
N ILE A 233 -27.89 -3.27 8.95
CA ILE A 233 -26.53 -3.80 8.84
C ILE A 233 -26.48 -4.94 7.82
N ILE A 234 -27.44 -5.87 7.89
CA ILE A 234 -27.57 -6.99 6.95
C ILE A 234 -27.65 -6.49 5.49
N ASP A 235 -28.54 -5.53 5.24
CA ASP A 235 -28.74 -4.95 3.91
C ASP A 235 -27.48 -4.22 3.44
N ARG A 236 -26.84 -3.45 4.32
CA ARG A 236 -25.63 -2.69 3.98
C ARG A 236 -24.44 -3.60 3.66
N MET A 237 -24.25 -4.67 4.44
CA MET A 237 -23.18 -5.65 4.22
C MET A 237 -23.33 -6.33 2.86
N LEU A 238 -24.52 -6.89 2.59
CA LEU A 238 -24.75 -7.61 1.35
C LEU A 238 -24.74 -6.69 0.13
N ASP A 239 -25.36 -5.51 0.23
CA ASP A 239 -25.36 -4.52 -0.87
C ASP A 239 -23.93 -4.06 -1.20
N THR A 240 -23.12 -3.74 -0.19
CA THR A 240 -21.73 -3.28 -0.41
C THR A 240 -20.89 -4.35 -1.11
N TYR A 241 -21.12 -5.62 -0.79
CA TYR A 241 -20.37 -6.71 -1.38
C TYR A 241 -20.86 -7.10 -2.79
N ALA A 242 -22.17 -7.32 -2.93
CA ALA A 242 -22.74 -8.07 -4.05
C ALA A 242 -23.47 -7.19 -5.09
N ARG A 243 -23.66 -5.89 -4.87
CA ARG A 243 -24.27 -5.03 -5.89
C ARG A 243 -23.36 -4.91 -7.12
N PRO A 244 -23.89 -4.56 -8.30
CA PRO A 244 -23.06 -4.24 -9.45
C PRO A 244 -22.02 -3.15 -9.13
N GLY A 245 -20.75 -3.43 -9.40
CA GLY A 245 -19.61 -2.58 -9.03
C GLY A 245 -19.26 -2.58 -7.54
N GLY A 246 -19.86 -3.46 -6.75
CA GLY A 246 -19.55 -3.71 -5.34
C GLY A 246 -18.22 -4.44 -5.15
N VAL A 247 -17.88 -4.76 -3.90
CA VAL A 247 -16.57 -5.34 -3.56
C VAL A 247 -16.26 -6.63 -4.33
N TYR A 248 -17.25 -7.50 -4.55
CA TYR A 248 -17.06 -8.72 -5.34
C TYR A 248 -16.63 -8.42 -6.79
N ASP A 249 -17.35 -7.53 -7.47
CA ASP A 249 -17.04 -7.13 -8.84
C ASP A 249 -15.67 -6.44 -8.92
N MET A 250 -15.31 -5.66 -7.89
CA MET A 250 -14.00 -5.02 -7.81
C MET A 250 -12.87 -6.04 -7.68
N LEU A 251 -13.01 -7.02 -6.78
CA LEU A 251 -12.04 -8.11 -6.62
C LEU A 251 -11.88 -8.91 -7.92
N THR A 252 -13.00 -9.31 -8.53
CA THR A 252 -12.96 -10.07 -9.79
C THR A 252 -12.38 -9.27 -10.94
N ALA A 253 -12.57 -7.95 -10.97
CA ALA A 253 -11.99 -7.08 -11.99
C ALA A 253 -10.47 -6.88 -11.86
N VAL A 254 -9.89 -6.99 -10.66
CA VAL A 254 -8.44 -6.79 -10.46
C VAL A 254 -7.62 -8.05 -10.65
N GLY A 255 -8.09 -9.18 -10.15
CA GLY A 255 -7.39 -10.44 -10.35
C GLY A 255 -8.22 -11.47 -11.09
N GLY A 256 -9.47 -11.70 -10.71
CA GLY A 256 -10.31 -12.72 -11.34
C GLY A 256 -11.16 -13.46 -10.32
N PRO A 257 -11.66 -14.66 -10.66
CA PRO A 257 -12.59 -15.38 -9.79
C PRO A 257 -11.98 -15.65 -8.41
N LEU A 258 -12.79 -15.51 -7.37
CA LEU A 258 -12.40 -15.79 -5.98
C LEU A 258 -12.35 -17.31 -5.69
N TRP A 259 -13.14 -18.09 -6.43
CA TRP A 259 -13.15 -19.56 -6.39
C TRP A 259 -13.75 -20.12 -7.68
N GLY A 260 -13.28 -21.29 -8.12
CA GLY A 260 -13.71 -21.92 -9.36
C GLY A 260 -13.05 -23.28 -9.61
N ASP A 261 -12.85 -23.62 -10.88
CA ASP A 261 -12.33 -24.91 -11.32
C ASP A 261 -10.96 -25.24 -10.73
N GLN A 262 -10.85 -26.44 -10.15
CA GLN A 262 -9.61 -26.90 -9.51
C GLN A 262 -9.48 -28.43 -9.61
N ARG A 263 -8.25 -28.94 -9.49
CA ARG A 263 -7.87 -30.32 -9.83
C ARG A 263 -7.86 -31.31 -8.67
N TYR A 264 -8.08 -30.90 -7.43
CA TYR A 264 -7.99 -31.70 -6.21
C TYR A 264 -9.35 -32.26 -5.80
N ASN A 265 -9.38 -33.55 -5.46
CA ASN A 265 -10.62 -34.25 -5.14
C ASN A 265 -11.16 -33.97 -3.72
N ASN A 266 -10.37 -33.29 -2.89
CA ASN A 266 -10.71 -33.00 -1.51
C ASN A 266 -10.92 -31.51 -1.23
N LEU A 267 -10.96 -30.70 -2.29
CA LEU A 267 -11.43 -29.32 -2.25
C LEU A 267 -12.87 -29.25 -2.78
N LEU A 268 -13.55 -28.15 -2.45
CA LEU A 268 -14.92 -27.88 -2.86
C LEU A 268 -15.09 -27.81 -4.38
N ALA A 269 -16.35 -27.98 -4.81
CA ALA A 269 -16.76 -27.82 -6.20
C ALA A 269 -16.54 -26.36 -6.69
N PRO A 270 -16.46 -26.13 -8.02
CA PRO A 270 -16.23 -24.81 -8.60
C PRO A 270 -17.35 -23.79 -8.34
N ASN A 271 -18.60 -24.27 -8.41
CA ASN A 271 -19.80 -23.42 -8.42
C ASN A 271 -20.35 -23.13 -7.01
N GLN A 272 -19.52 -23.20 -5.97
CA GLN A 272 -19.95 -22.86 -4.62
C GLN A 272 -20.34 -21.37 -4.52
N PRO A 273 -21.36 -21.03 -3.72
CA PRO A 273 -21.61 -19.65 -3.33
C PRO A 273 -20.45 -19.10 -2.50
N ILE A 274 -20.40 -17.79 -2.33
CA ILE A 274 -19.55 -17.15 -1.32
C ILE A 274 -20.40 -16.85 -0.10
N ASP A 275 -19.96 -17.32 1.06
CA ASP A 275 -20.66 -17.11 2.33
C ASP A 275 -19.98 -15.99 3.13
N LEU A 276 -20.70 -14.91 3.39
CA LEU A 276 -20.34 -13.91 4.39
C LEU A 276 -20.91 -14.37 5.73
N VAL A 277 -20.07 -14.59 6.74
CA VAL A 277 -20.47 -15.19 8.01
C VAL A 277 -20.18 -14.21 9.14
N LEU A 278 -21.23 -13.64 9.72
CA LEU A 278 -21.12 -12.71 10.85
C LEU A 278 -21.23 -13.50 12.15
N LEU A 279 -20.13 -13.55 12.92
CA LEU A 279 -20.06 -14.26 14.20
C LEU A 279 -19.60 -13.31 15.29
N ASN A 280 -19.98 -13.58 16.53
CA ASN A 280 -19.35 -12.95 17.69
C ASN A 280 -18.11 -13.76 18.06
N PHE A 281 -16.94 -13.22 17.69
CA PHE A 281 -15.69 -13.97 17.68
C PHE A 281 -15.22 -14.40 19.08
N ASP A 282 -15.20 -13.48 20.04
CA ASP A 282 -14.65 -13.73 21.36
C ASP A 282 -15.58 -13.33 22.52
N GLN A 283 -16.77 -12.79 22.20
CA GLN A 283 -17.84 -12.45 23.15
C GLN A 283 -17.37 -11.56 24.29
N ASN A 284 -16.50 -10.60 23.98
CA ASN A 284 -15.82 -9.79 24.97
C ASN A 284 -16.52 -8.43 25.22
N ALA A 285 -17.58 -8.13 24.45
CA ALA A 285 -18.30 -6.87 24.41
C ALA A 285 -17.41 -5.65 24.07
N LYS A 286 -16.48 -5.81 23.13
CA LYS A 286 -15.55 -4.76 22.69
C LYS A 286 -15.34 -4.79 21.17
N PRO A 287 -15.34 -3.62 20.51
CA PRO A 287 -15.03 -3.54 19.09
C PRO A 287 -13.51 -3.57 18.80
N PHE A 288 -13.15 -3.81 17.54
CA PHE A 288 -11.81 -3.60 16.95
C PHE A 288 -10.71 -4.61 17.32
N GLY A 289 -11.06 -5.80 17.82
CA GLY A 289 -10.14 -6.95 17.87
C GLY A 289 -9.87 -7.51 16.47
N MET A 290 -9.90 -8.83 16.32
CA MET A 290 -9.96 -9.42 14.98
C MET A 290 -11.27 -9.04 14.28
N VAL A 291 -11.23 -8.08 13.34
CA VAL A 291 -12.43 -7.60 12.63
C VAL A 291 -12.97 -8.64 11.62
N GLY A 292 -12.09 -9.44 11.03
CA GLY A 292 -12.47 -10.51 10.12
C GLY A 292 -11.28 -11.38 9.73
N TYR A 293 -11.58 -12.47 9.03
CA TYR A 293 -10.58 -13.38 8.49
C TYR A 293 -11.12 -14.19 7.30
N PHE A 294 -10.21 -14.57 6.41
CA PHE A 294 -10.34 -15.66 5.45
C PHE A 294 -9.43 -16.83 5.85
N HIS A 295 -9.99 -18.04 5.91
CA HIS A 295 -9.22 -19.25 6.20
C HIS A 295 -9.50 -20.33 5.15
N GLY A 296 -8.49 -20.60 4.30
CA GLY A 296 -8.58 -21.56 3.20
C GLY A 296 -8.88 -23.00 3.63
N LEU A 297 -8.73 -23.33 4.93
CA LEU A 297 -9.13 -24.61 5.51
C LEU A 297 -10.59 -24.93 5.21
N ASN A 298 -11.45 -23.90 5.21
CA ASN A 298 -12.88 -24.06 4.98
C ASN A 298 -13.22 -24.50 3.55
N SER A 299 -12.29 -24.35 2.61
CA SER A 299 -12.46 -24.79 1.22
C SER A 299 -12.11 -26.28 0.99
N PHE A 300 -11.76 -27.01 2.04
CA PHE A 300 -11.54 -28.45 2.00
C PHE A 300 -12.79 -29.23 2.39
N LEU A 301 -12.91 -30.47 1.91
CA LEU A 301 -13.90 -31.41 2.42
C LEU A 301 -13.52 -31.89 3.83
N GLN A 302 -14.51 -32.07 4.70
CA GLN A 302 -14.35 -32.53 6.08
C GLN A 302 -13.66 -33.89 6.18
N SER A 303 -13.84 -34.73 5.17
CA SER A 303 -13.14 -36.02 5.03
C SER A 303 -11.61 -35.88 5.01
N SER A 304 -11.09 -34.73 4.59
CA SER A 304 -9.65 -34.41 4.60
C SER A 304 -9.26 -33.39 5.67
N ALA A 305 -10.20 -32.53 6.07
CA ALA A 305 -9.99 -31.47 7.03
C ALA A 305 -11.17 -31.42 8.02
N PRO A 306 -11.17 -32.20 9.11
CA PRO A 306 -12.35 -32.36 9.98
C PRO A 306 -12.94 -31.08 10.58
N LYS A 307 -12.14 -30.02 10.71
CA LYS A 307 -12.58 -28.69 11.18
C LYS A 307 -13.08 -27.77 10.08
N SER A 308 -13.03 -28.18 8.82
CA SER A 308 -13.52 -27.40 7.69
C SER A 308 -15.02 -27.13 7.80
N ASN A 309 -15.41 -25.92 7.41
CA ASN A 309 -16.80 -25.54 7.19
C ASN A 309 -17.37 -25.97 5.81
N GLU A 310 -16.56 -26.59 4.95
CA GLU A 310 -16.94 -26.93 3.57
C GLU A 310 -17.62 -25.76 2.84
N SER A 311 -17.05 -24.56 2.98
CA SER A 311 -17.55 -23.31 2.44
C SER A 311 -16.43 -22.41 1.91
N VAL A 312 -16.73 -21.65 0.87
CA VAL A 312 -15.92 -20.52 0.41
C VAL A 312 -16.41 -19.28 1.15
N SER A 313 -15.79 -18.98 2.29
CA SER A 313 -16.36 -18.04 3.26
C SER A 313 -15.40 -16.94 3.72
N LEU A 314 -15.99 -15.79 4.02
CA LEU A 314 -15.39 -14.67 4.76
C LEU A 314 -16.09 -14.55 6.11
N TYR A 315 -15.32 -14.33 7.17
CA TYR A 315 -15.86 -14.20 8.53
C TYR A 315 -15.62 -12.79 9.04
N LEU A 316 -16.62 -12.22 9.71
CA LEU A 316 -16.52 -10.90 10.34
C LEU A 316 -17.07 -10.91 11.76
N ASP A 317 -16.44 -10.12 12.60
CA ASP A 317 -16.85 -9.92 13.99
C ASP A 317 -18.10 -9.03 14.08
N THR A 318 -19.15 -9.51 14.76
CA THR A 318 -20.37 -8.73 14.96
C THR A 318 -20.18 -7.60 15.97
N GLU A 319 -19.38 -7.78 17.02
CA GLU A 319 -19.19 -6.79 18.09
C GLU A 319 -18.60 -5.49 17.54
N THR A 320 -17.63 -5.60 16.62
CA THR A 320 -17.08 -4.46 15.90
C THR A 320 -18.14 -3.67 15.13
N MET A 321 -19.13 -4.34 14.51
CA MET A 321 -20.15 -3.68 13.70
C MET A 321 -21.11 -2.81 14.51
N TYR A 322 -21.56 -3.28 15.67
CA TYR A 322 -22.57 -2.58 16.47
C TYR A 322 -22.01 -1.80 17.67
N LEU A 323 -20.86 -2.21 18.24
CA LEU A 323 -20.20 -1.47 19.33
C LEU A 323 -19.22 -0.40 18.82
N GLY A 324 -18.63 -0.60 17.63
CA GLY A 324 -17.67 0.34 17.04
C GLY A 324 -18.31 1.58 16.40
N GLY A 325 -19.64 1.71 16.45
CA GLY A 325 -20.39 2.78 15.80
C GLY A 325 -20.21 2.77 14.27
N SER A 326 -20.33 3.95 13.65
CA SER A 326 -20.18 4.09 12.20
C SER A 326 -18.80 3.65 11.70
N PHE A 327 -17.75 3.93 12.49
CA PHE A 327 -16.38 3.54 12.15
C PHE A 327 -16.20 2.01 12.20
N GLY A 328 -16.78 1.32 13.18
CA GLY A 328 -16.75 -0.14 13.28
C GLY A 328 -17.44 -0.83 12.11
N LEU A 329 -18.64 -0.36 11.74
CA LEU A 329 -19.32 -0.87 10.54
C LEU A 329 -18.51 -0.58 9.27
N GLN A 330 -17.93 0.61 9.14
CA GLN A 330 -17.10 0.97 8.00
C GLN A 330 -15.84 0.10 7.90
N ALA A 331 -15.14 -0.13 9.01
CA ALA A 331 -14.00 -1.04 9.07
C ALA A 331 -14.41 -2.44 8.63
N SER A 332 -15.54 -2.95 9.11
CA SER A 332 -16.07 -4.26 8.72
C SER A 332 -16.39 -4.36 7.23
N LEU A 333 -16.97 -3.31 6.64
CA LEU A 333 -17.23 -3.26 5.20
C LEU A 333 -15.94 -3.25 4.37
N MET A 334 -14.89 -2.57 4.84
CA MET A 334 -13.58 -2.58 4.19
C MET A 334 -12.88 -3.93 4.31
N THR A 335 -13.04 -4.62 5.46
CA THR A 335 -12.51 -5.96 5.69
C THR A 335 -13.01 -6.97 4.65
N LEU A 336 -14.21 -6.79 4.09
CA LEU A 336 -14.68 -7.64 2.99
C LEU A 336 -13.77 -7.59 1.75
N ALA A 337 -13.21 -6.42 1.45
CA ALA A 337 -12.27 -6.26 0.34
C ALA A 337 -10.89 -6.85 0.69
N HIS A 338 -10.44 -6.64 1.93
CA HIS A 338 -9.18 -7.20 2.45
C HIS A 338 -9.18 -8.74 2.43
N GLU A 339 -10.15 -9.35 3.12
CA GLU A 339 -10.26 -10.80 3.23
C GLU A 339 -10.66 -11.46 1.91
N GLY A 340 -11.44 -10.76 1.07
CA GLY A 340 -11.74 -11.21 -0.29
C GLY A 340 -10.49 -11.27 -1.18
N MET A 341 -9.50 -10.39 -0.95
CA MET A 341 -8.21 -10.46 -1.62
C MET A 341 -7.42 -11.70 -1.17
N HIS A 342 -7.40 -12.01 0.13
CA HIS A 342 -6.80 -13.26 0.62
C HIS A 342 -7.43 -14.51 0.00
N MET A 343 -8.77 -14.55 -0.09
CA MET A 343 -9.49 -15.63 -0.76
C MET A 343 -9.04 -15.80 -2.22
N GLN A 344 -8.95 -14.69 -2.95
CA GLN A 344 -8.55 -14.70 -4.34
C GLN A 344 -7.08 -15.13 -4.52
N ASN A 345 -6.16 -14.62 -3.70
CA ASN A 345 -4.75 -15.02 -3.74
C ASN A 345 -4.57 -16.51 -3.42
N PHE A 346 -5.24 -16.98 -2.37
CA PHE A 346 -5.22 -18.39 -1.98
C PHE A 346 -5.70 -19.29 -3.14
N TYR A 347 -6.85 -18.99 -3.73
CA TYR A 347 -7.36 -19.78 -4.84
C TYR A 347 -6.45 -19.69 -6.07
N ARG A 348 -6.16 -18.48 -6.55
CA ARG A 348 -5.54 -18.30 -7.86
C ARG A 348 -4.05 -18.54 -7.86
N ARG A 349 -3.35 -18.12 -6.80
CA ARG A 349 -1.91 -18.34 -6.70
C ARG A 349 -1.62 -19.70 -6.10
N ALA A 350 -2.16 -19.97 -4.91
CA ALA A 350 -1.78 -21.14 -4.15
C ALA A 350 -2.43 -22.44 -4.68
N VAL A 351 -3.76 -22.45 -4.87
CA VAL A 351 -4.48 -23.67 -5.29
C VAL A 351 -4.23 -24.00 -6.77
N LEU A 352 -4.43 -23.03 -7.68
CA LEU A 352 -4.31 -23.28 -9.12
C LEU A 352 -2.87 -23.51 -9.59
N ASN A 353 -1.94 -22.65 -9.13
CA ASN A 353 -0.57 -22.66 -9.63
C ASN A 353 0.39 -23.47 -8.75
N GLY A 354 0.15 -23.53 -7.44
CA GLY A 354 0.90 -24.34 -6.50
C GLY A 354 1.27 -23.56 -5.23
N PRO A 355 1.49 -24.24 -4.10
CA PRO A 355 1.84 -23.59 -2.83
C PRO A 355 3.10 -22.73 -2.91
N GLU A 356 4.04 -23.03 -3.80
CA GLU A 356 5.24 -22.23 -4.05
C GLU A 356 4.94 -20.85 -4.65
N PHE A 357 3.74 -20.61 -5.20
CA PHE A 357 3.32 -19.32 -5.74
C PHE A 357 2.46 -18.50 -4.77
N ALA A 358 2.13 -19.06 -3.59
CA ALA A 358 1.54 -18.28 -2.51
C ALA A 358 2.50 -17.14 -2.13
N PHE A 359 1.96 -15.94 -1.91
CA PHE A 359 2.81 -14.84 -1.48
C PHE A 359 3.35 -15.08 -0.07
N ASP A 360 4.56 -14.58 0.19
CA ASP A 360 5.03 -14.34 1.55
C ASP A 360 4.05 -13.41 2.28
N THR A 361 3.93 -13.59 3.59
CA THR A 361 2.93 -12.91 4.44
C THR A 361 2.92 -11.39 4.23
N TRP A 362 4.09 -10.76 4.08
CA TRP A 362 4.18 -9.31 3.90
C TRP A 362 3.54 -8.85 2.59
N LEU A 363 3.72 -9.60 1.49
CA LEU A 363 3.16 -9.25 0.19
C LEU A 363 1.69 -9.66 0.09
N GLU A 364 1.31 -10.76 0.74
CA GLU A 364 -0.08 -11.19 0.86
C GLU A 364 -0.92 -10.09 1.53
N GLU A 365 -0.51 -9.62 2.71
CA GLU A 365 -1.18 -8.53 3.44
C GLU A 365 -1.04 -7.17 2.72
N GLN A 366 0.12 -6.88 2.12
CA GLN A 366 0.27 -5.66 1.31
C GLN A 366 -0.72 -5.64 0.14
N SER A 367 -0.87 -6.76 -0.58
CA SER A 367 -1.78 -6.84 -1.72
C SER A 367 -3.24 -6.67 -1.29
N ALA A 368 -3.61 -7.15 -0.10
CA ALA A 368 -4.93 -6.94 0.49
C ALA A 368 -5.15 -5.47 0.87
N MET A 369 -4.17 -4.80 1.49
CA MET A 369 -4.25 -3.36 1.79
C MET A 369 -4.23 -2.47 0.54
N MET A 370 -3.58 -2.91 -0.53
CA MET A 370 -3.69 -2.27 -1.85
C MET A 370 -5.11 -2.39 -2.41
N MET A 371 -5.80 -3.52 -2.17
CA MET A 371 -7.21 -3.67 -2.52
C MET A 371 -8.09 -2.70 -1.71
N GLU A 372 -7.84 -2.57 -0.40
CA GLU A 372 -8.58 -1.63 0.44
C GLU A 372 -8.48 -0.19 -0.10
N ASP A 373 -7.30 0.23 -0.53
CA ASP A 373 -7.07 1.55 -1.14
C ASP A 373 -7.99 1.77 -2.35
N TRP A 374 -8.00 0.81 -3.28
CA TRP A 374 -8.82 0.86 -4.49
C TRP A 374 -10.32 0.70 -4.21
N ALA A 375 -10.69 -0.08 -3.20
CA ALA A 375 -12.08 -0.34 -2.81
C ALA A 375 -12.73 0.81 -2.04
N SER A 376 -11.93 1.60 -1.34
CA SER A 376 -12.43 2.52 -0.31
C SER A 376 -13.52 3.46 -0.82
N SER A 377 -13.32 4.14 -1.95
CA SER A 377 -14.31 5.10 -2.46
C SER A 377 -15.61 4.46 -2.93
N ASN A 378 -15.61 3.16 -3.26
CA ASN A 378 -16.83 2.42 -3.59
C ASN A 378 -17.58 1.97 -2.33
N VAL A 379 -16.86 1.71 -1.23
CA VAL A 379 -17.47 1.39 0.07
C VAL A 379 -18.01 2.66 0.74
N ASP A 380 -17.18 3.69 0.81
CA ASP A 380 -17.47 5.02 1.33
C ASP A 380 -16.69 6.09 0.55
N ALA A 381 -17.39 6.94 -0.20
CA ALA A 381 -16.80 7.97 -1.04
C ALA A 381 -16.00 9.04 -0.27
N THR A 382 -16.19 9.15 1.04
CA THR A 382 -15.51 10.15 1.90
C THR A 382 -14.22 9.63 2.53
N PHE A 383 -13.98 8.32 2.46
CA PHE A 383 -12.91 7.63 3.16
C PHE A 383 -11.95 6.93 2.20
N ASN A 384 -10.69 6.80 2.62
CA ASN A 384 -9.70 5.96 1.99
C ASN A 384 -8.78 5.33 3.04
N ASN A 385 -8.75 4.01 3.11
CA ASN A 385 -8.08 3.31 4.21
C ASN A 385 -6.58 3.61 4.29
N VAL A 386 -5.91 3.74 3.14
CA VAL A 386 -4.50 4.16 3.10
C VAL A 386 -4.33 5.60 3.62
N ARG A 387 -5.11 6.56 3.10
CA ARG A 387 -5.03 7.98 3.49
C ARG A 387 -5.37 8.21 4.97
N ASP A 388 -6.40 7.52 5.46
CA ASP A 388 -7.05 7.85 6.73
C ASP A 388 -6.63 6.94 7.89
N ILE A 389 -6.05 5.76 7.61
CA ILE A 389 -5.62 4.80 8.62
C ILE A 389 -4.14 4.46 8.49
N ARG A 390 -3.71 3.94 7.32
CA ARG A 390 -2.34 3.39 7.17
C ARG A 390 -1.26 4.48 7.23
N ILE A 391 -1.43 5.58 6.49
CA ILE A 391 -0.49 6.71 6.50
C ILE A 391 -0.43 7.39 7.88
N PRO A 392 -1.56 7.73 8.54
CA PRO A 392 -1.53 8.27 9.89
C PRO A 392 -0.85 7.33 10.89
N GLY A 393 -1.15 6.02 10.84
CA GLY A 393 -0.49 5.01 11.66
C GLY A 393 1.02 4.94 11.44
N PHE A 394 1.46 5.01 10.17
CA PHE A 394 2.87 5.04 9.82
C PHE A 394 3.57 6.28 10.38
N VAL A 395 2.98 7.48 10.18
CA VAL A 395 3.61 8.75 10.56
C VAL A 395 3.62 8.93 12.08
N ALA A 396 2.59 8.45 12.79
CA ALA A 396 2.49 8.54 14.24
C ALA A 396 3.37 7.54 15.01
N THR A 397 4.00 6.60 14.31
CA THR A 397 4.86 5.55 14.89
C THR A 397 6.29 5.65 14.35
N THR A 398 7.16 4.71 14.73
CA THR A 398 8.52 4.58 14.19
C THR A 398 8.57 3.83 12.85
N GLY A 399 7.48 3.88 12.07
CA GLY A 399 7.34 3.13 10.80
C GLY A 399 8.48 3.33 9.80
N TYR A 400 9.15 4.49 9.84
CA TYR A 400 10.31 4.79 8.99
C TYR A 400 11.44 3.76 9.13
N THR A 401 11.71 3.28 10.34
CA THR A 401 12.83 2.36 10.61
C THR A 401 12.47 0.88 10.42
N CYS A 402 11.24 0.60 9.99
CA CYS A 402 10.72 -0.76 9.87
C CYS A 402 11.07 -1.40 8.51
N PRO A 403 11.31 -2.71 8.46
CA PRO A 403 11.54 -3.43 7.21
C PRO A 403 10.26 -3.47 6.36
N LEU A 404 10.40 -3.45 5.04
CA LEU A 404 9.28 -3.59 4.09
C LEU A 404 8.98 -5.04 3.69
N THR A 405 9.92 -5.97 3.90
CA THR A 405 9.84 -7.37 3.44
C THR A 405 9.67 -8.37 4.58
N THR A 406 9.30 -7.88 5.76
CA THR A 406 8.96 -8.69 6.94
C THR A 406 7.60 -8.25 7.43
N PHE A 407 6.76 -9.19 7.83
CA PHE A 407 5.46 -8.87 8.42
C PHE A 407 5.48 -9.15 9.93
N THR A 408 5.36 -8.08 10.70
CA THR A 408 5.16 -8.06 12.15
C THR A 408 3.84 -7.36 12.45
N SER A 409 2.98 -8.02 13.24
CA SER A 409 1.70 -7.46 13.66
C SER A 409 1.44 -7.84 15.12
N GLY A 410 1.00 -6.89 15.93
CA GLY A 410 0.76 -7.05 17.35
C GLY A 410 1.16 -5.80 18.12
N ASP A 411 0.65 -5.63 19.34
CA ASP A 411 0.72 -4.35 20.06
C ASP A 411 2.07 -4.07 20.71
N ASP A 412 2.88 -5.12 20.89
CA ASP A 412 4.24 -5.04 21.43
C ASP A 412 5.28 -4.79 20.34
N GLU A 413 4.88 -4.79 19.06
CA GLU A 413 5.77 -4.60 17.94
C GLU A 413 5.94 -3.10 17.63
N LEU A 414 7.17 -2.61 17.70
CA LEU A 414 7.53 -1.25 17.28
C LEU A 414 7.24 -0.99 15.79
N CYS A 415 7.06 -2.07 15.02
CA CYS A 415 6.76 -2.06 13.60
C CYS A 415 5.40 -2.68 13.35
N ASP A 416 4.37 -1.84 13.26
CA ASP A 416 3.06 -2.24 12.74
C ASP A 416 3.13 -2.38 11.20
N SER A 417 3.21 -3.62 10.73
CA SER A 417 3.31 -3.90 9.29
C SER A 417 2.05 -3.55 8.51
N TYR A 418 0.88 -3.44 9.16
CA TYR A 418 -0.29 -2.92 8.47
C TYR A 418 -0.09 -1.46 8.05
N SER A 419 0.42 -0.62 8.95
CA SER A 419 0.76 0.76 8.62
C SER A 419 1.93 0.84 7.62
N VAL A 420 2.98 0.06 7.82
CA VAL A 420 4.20 0.07 6.98
C VAL A 420 3.93 -0.45 5.57
N ASN A 421 3.47 -1.69 5.43
CA ASN A 421 3.22 -2.30 4.13
C ASN A 421 2.00 -1.68 3.44
N GLY A 422 0.99 -1.23 4.20
CA GLY A 422 -0.20 -0.57 3.66
C GLY A 422 0.11 0.81 3.08
N ALA A 423 0.91 1.62 3.78
CA ALA A 423 1.34 2.91 3.24
C ALA A 423 2.23 2.73 2.00
N PHE A 424 3.14 1.75 2.00
CA PHE A 424 3.97 1.46 0.83
C PHE A 424 3.15 0.93 -0.35
N GLY A 425 2.22 0.00 -0.12
CA GLY A 425 1.32 -0.50 -1.16
C GLY A 425 0.46 0.61 -1.77
N GLY A 426 -0.07 1.51 -0.93
CA GLY A 426 -0.81 2.68 -1.37
C GLY A 426 0.04 3.70 -2.15
N PHE A 427 1.32 3.82 -1.83
CA PHE A 427 2.29 4.58 -2.63
C PHE A 427 2.46 3.95 -4.01
N LEU A 428 2.69 2.64 -4.08
CA LEU A 428 2.84 1.91 -5.34
C LEU A 428 1.59 2.00 -6.22
N ASN A 429 0.39 1.83 -5.64
CA ASN A 429 -0.88 2.06 -6.35
C ASN A 429 -0.91 3.43 -7.03
N ARG A 430 -0.52 4.49 -6.32
CA ARG A 430 -0.53 5.87 -6.82
C ARG A 430 0.64 6.18 -7.75
N GLN A 431 1.75 5.46 -7.68
CA GLN A 431 2.89 5.66 -8.58
C GLN A 431 2.78 4.86 -9.87
N LEU A 432 2.20 3.66 -9.82
CA LEU A 432 2.25 2.68 -10.90
C LEU A 432 0.86 2.33 -11.47
N GLY A 433 -0.22 2.68 -10.76
CA GLY A 433 -1.58 2.56 -11.27
C GLY A 433 -2.21 1.19 -11.10
N LEU A 434 -3.45 1.07 -11.58
CA LEU A 434 -4.25 -0.14 -11.47
C LEU A 434 -3.65 -1.27 -12.32
N GLY A 435 -3.09 -0.95 -13.49
CA GLY A 435 -2.45 -1.93 -14.37
C GLY A 435 -1.31 -2.70 -13.67
N PHE A 436 -0.46 -1.99 -12.93
CA PHE A 436 0.57 -2.58 -12.08
C PHE A 436 -0.01 -3.54 -11.04
N TYR A 437 -1.07 -3.12 -10.34
CA TYR A 437 -1.67 -3.94 -9.31
C TYR A 437 -2.26 -5.24 -9.88
N LYS A 438 -2.95 -5.16 -11.03
CA LYS A 438 -3.46 -6.35 -11.74
C LYS A 438 -2.34 -7.29 -12.18
N ASP A 439 -1.24 -6.73 -12.69
CA ASP A 439 -0.06 -7.50 -13.08
C ASP A 439 0.56 -8.21 -11.86
N LEU A 440 0.78 -7.51 -10.74
CA LEU A 440 1.26 -8.09 -9.48
C LEU A 440 0.43 -9.31 -9.05
N LEU A 441 -0.90 -9.17 -9.05
CA LEU A 441 -1.80 -10.25 -8.61
C LEU A 441 -1.75 -11.48 -9.53
N THR A 442 -1.50 -11.29 -10.82
CA THR A 442 -1.57 -12.36 -11.84
C THR A 442 -0.21 -12.91 -12.27
N ARG A 443 0.89 -12.24 -11.93
CA ARG A 443 2.25 -12.62 -12.27
C ARG A 443 2.72 -13.86 -11.50
N MET A 444 3.26 -14.83 -12.23
CA MET A 444 3.74 -16.14 -11.72
C MET A 444 5.15 -16.46 -12.25
N ASP A 445 5.95 -15.43 -12.53
CA ASP A 445 7.30 -15.60 -13.12
C ASP A 445 8.38 -15.96 -12.08
N SER A 446 8.04 -15.95 -10.80
CA SER A 446 8.91 -16.36 -9.70
C SER A 446 8.07 -16.84 -8.48
N PRO A 447 8.57 -17.79 -7.68
CA PRO A 447 8.01 -18.09 -6.36
C PRO A 447 8.45 -17.09 -5.28
N ASP A 448 9.47 -16.26 -5.53
CA ASP A 448 9.95 -15.26 -4.59
C ASP A 448 9.11 -13.98 -4.66
N SER A 449 8.39 -13.65 -3.58
CA SER A 449 7.47 -12.51 -3.53
C SER A 449 8.14 -11.18 -3.88
N LYS A 450 9.37 -10.95 -3.42
CA LYS A 450 10.08 -9.70 -3.70
C LYS A 450 10.43 -9.59 -5.18
N THR A 451 10.87 -10.68 -5.81
CA THR A 451 11.13 -10.77 -7.24
C THR A 451 9.87 -10.54 -8.06
N VAL A 452 8.73 -11.13 -7.65
CA VAL A 452 7.44 -10.90 -8.32
C VAL A 452 7.05 -9.42 -8.26
N LEU A 453 7.17 -8.79 -7.09
CA LEU A 453 6.88 -7.36 -6.94
C LEU A 453 7.83 -6.48 -7.77
N ASP A 454 9.13 -6.76 -7.74
CA ASP A 454 10.13 -6.04 -8.53
C ASP A 454 9.87 -6.15 -10.04
N ASN A 455 9.52 -7.35 -10.52
CA ASN A 455 9.17 -7.58 -11.92
C ASN A 455 7.90 -6.84 -12.32
N ALA A 456 6.87 -6.80 -11.46
CA ALA A 456 5.66 -6.03 -11.70
C ALA A 456 5.94 -4.52 -11.74
N ILE A 457 6.81 -4.01 -10.86
CA ILE A 457 7.25 -2.60 -10.88
C ILE A 457 7.96 -2.29 -12.20
N LYS A 458 8.90 -3.14 -12.63
CA LYS A 458 9.64 -2.97 -13.89
C LYS A 458 8.74 -3.04 -15.11
N ALA A 459 7.72 -3.90 -15.09
CA ALA A 459 6.73 -3.99 -16.16
C ALA A 459 5.90 -2.71 -16.29
N ALA A 460 5.53 -2.08 -15.15
CA ALA A 460 4.82 -0.81 -15.14
C ALA A 460 5.72 0.39 -15.46
N ARG A 461 7.01 0.30 -15.10
CA ARG A 461 8.00 1.38 -15.20
C ARG A 461 9.41 0.81 -15.32
N ALA A 462 9.90 0.70 -16.55
CA ALA A 462 11.16 0.01 -16.89
C ALA A 462 12.42 0.61 -16.24
N ASP A 463 12.41 1.91 -15.90
CA ASP A 463 13.52 2.61 -15.25
C ASP A 463 13.45 2.55 -13.71
N SER A 464 12.64 1.64 -13.15
CA SER A 464 12.44 1.50 -11.72
C SER A 464 12.63 0.07 -11.23
N SER A 465 12.55 -0.10 -9.92
CA SER A 465 12.71 -1.37 -9.22
C SER A 465 12.05 -1.29 -7.85
N PHE A 466 11.94 -2.43 -7.16
CA PHE A 466 11.54 -2.48 -5.76
C PHE A 466 12.38 -1.54 -4.90
N SER A 467 13.71 -1.64 -4.97
CA SER A 467 14.62 -0.78 -4.20
C SER A 467 14.38 0.71 -4.50
N THR A 468 14.23 1.06 -5.78
CA THR A 468 14.01 2.45 -6.19
C THR A 468 12.69 3.02 -5.68
N GLU A 469 11.58 2.25 -5.76
CA GLU A 469 10.29 2.72 -5.25
C GLU A 469 10.23 2.72 -3.71
N ALA A 470 10.91 1.78 -3.04
CA ALA A 470 11.06 1.78 -1.59
C ALA A 470 11.79 3.04 -1.09
N GLU A 471 12.88 3.46 -1.77
CA GLU A 471 13.58 4.69 -1.44
C GLU A 471 12.74 5.95 -1.71
N ARG A 472 12.04 5.99 -2.84
CA ARG A 472 11.12 7.10 -3.14
C ARG A 472 10.04 7.22 -2.08
N PHE A 473 9.40 6.10 -1.72
CA PHE A 473 8.42 6.02 -0.64
C PHE A 473 9.01 6.54 0.68
N ALA A 474 10.20 6.07 1.06
CA ALA A 474 10.88 6.48 2.27
C ALA A 474 11.11 7.99 2.31
N VAL A 475 11.66 8.57 1.24
CA VAL A 475 11.89 10.02 1.12
C VAL A 475 10.56 10.78 1.15
N THR A 476 9.53 10.28 0.48
CA THR A 476 8.20 10.88 0.45
C THR A 476 7.58 10.98 1.84
N MET A 477 7.58 9.88 2.59
CA MET A 477 7.02 9.83 3.93
C MET A 477 7.89 10.63 4.92
N ALA A 478 9.21 10.44 4.88
CA ALA A 478 10.16 11.11 5.78
C ALA A 478 10.10 12.63 5.70
N SER A 479 9.90 13.14 4.49
CA SER A 479 9.84 14.58 4.24
C SER A 479 8.42 15.13 4.19
N LEU A 480 7.41 14.32 4.51
CA LEU A 480 6.00 14.73 4.53
C LEU A 480 5.61 15.49 3.25
N MET A 481 5.89 14.88 2.09
CA MET A 481 5.75 15.56 0.80
C MET A 481 4.33 16.10 0.57
N PRO A 482 4.21 17.32 0.00
CA PRO A 482 2.91 17.86 -0.39
C PRO A 482 2.30 17.06 -1.56
N SER A 483 0.99 17.20 -1.75
CA SER A 483 0.29 16.59 -2.90
C SER A 483 0.51 17.34 -4.22
N SER A 484 1.10 18.53 -4.18
CA SER A 484 1.37 19.40 -5.33
C SER A 484 2.72 20.13 -5.15
N GLY A 485 3.26 20.73 -6.22
CA GLY A 485 4.50 21.52 -6.13
C GLY A 485 5.76 20.86 -6.72
N GLY A 486 5.60 19.86 -7.59
CA GLY A 486 6.70 19.21 -8.31
C GLY A 486 7.38 18.10 -7.51
N ALA A 487 7.97 17.13 -8.21
CA ALA A 487 8.42 15.79 -7.77
C ALA A 487 7.34 14.69 -7.86
N SER A 488 6.80 14.46 -9.06
CA SER A 488 5.77 13.44 -9.35
C SER A 488 6.10 12.05 -8.82
N ARG A 489 7.38 11.66 -8.87
CA ARG A 489 7.86 10.36 -8.36
C ARG A 489 7.98 10.28 -6.82
N TYR A 490 7.73 11.38 -6.13
CA TYR A 490 7.86 11.51 -4.68
C TYR A 490 6.57 12.04 -4.03
N SER A 491 5.40 11.62 -4.50
CA SER A 491 4.11 12.06 -3.97
C SER A 491 3.08 10.94 -3.94
N PHE A 492 1.92 11.22 -3.35
CA PHE A 492 0.73 10.37 -3.40
C PHE A 492 -0.32 11.02 -4.31
N PRO A 493 -0.21 10.94 -5.65
CA PRO A 493 -1.17 11.55 -6.55
C PRO A 493 -2.53 10.83 -6.53
N ALA A 494 -3.58 11.53 -6.95
CA ALA A 494 -4.88 10.91 -7.19
C ALA A 494 -4.83 10.02 -8.45
N ARG A 495 -5.67 8.98 -8.50
CA ARG A 495 -5.91 8.20 -9.72
C ARG A 495 -7.39 7.87 -9.90
N ALA A 496 -7.77 7.71 -11.17
CA ALA A 496 -9.06 7.20 -11.57
C ALA A 496 -8.89 6.30 -12.80
N GLU A 497 -9.00 4.98 -12.63
CA GLU A 497 -8.65 3.99 -13.65
C GLU A 497 -9.63 2.81 -13.58
N GLY A 498 -10.19 2.37 -14.71
CA GLY A 498 -11.01 1.15 -14.75
C GLY A 498 -12.22 1.12 -13.81
N GLY A 499 -12.77 2.28 -13.43
CA GLY A 499 -13.86 2.40 -12.45
C GLY A 499 -13.41 2.54 -10.99
N PHE A 500 -12.11 2.40 -10.72
CA PHE A 500 -11.50 2.58 -9.41
C PHE A 500 -11.01 4.00 -9.21
N LYS A 501 -11.06 4.51 -7.98
CA LYS A 501 -10.60 5.86 -7.63
C LYS A 501 -9.81 5.83 -6.33
N VAL A 502 -8.68 6.52 -6.33
CA VAL A 502 -7.90 6.80 -5.12
C VAL A 502 -7.64 8.31 -5.02
N PRO A 503 -7.84 8.93 -3.85
CA PRO A 503 -7.57 10.35 -3.67
C PRO A 503 -6.07 10.62 -3.59
N ALA A 504 -5.68 11.84 -3.95
CA ALA A 504 -4.36 12.35 -3.62
C ALA A 504 -4.21 12.47 -2.10
N VAL A 505 -2.99 12.30 -1.59
CA VAL A 505 -2.67 12.50 -0.17
C VAL A 505 -1.68 13.64 -0.05
N ASN A 506 -2.05 14.66 0.74
CA ASN A 506 -1.13 15.69 1.19
C ASN A 506 -0.57 15.26 2.54
N LEU A 507 0.75 15.06 2.64
CA LEU A 507 1.35 14.59 3.89
C LEU A 507 1.67 15.71 4.88
N LYS A 508 1.66 16.97 4.43
CA LYS A 508 2.01 18.15 5.25
C LYS A 508 1.23 18.23 6.58
N PRO A 509 -0.10 18.00 6.62
CA PRO A 509 -0.85 18.05 7.87
C PRO A 509 -0.37 17.05 8.93
N PHE A 510 0.31 15.97 8.54
CA PHE A 510 0.82 14.97 9.48
C PHE A 510 2.06 15.43 10.25
N HIS A 511 2.62 16.61 9.94
CA HIS A 511 3.70 17.19 10.73
C HIS A 511 3.33 17.30 12.23
N ALA A 512 2.07 17.59 12.53
CA ALA A 512 1.58 17.72 13.91
C ALA A 512 1.59 16.40 14.70
N VAL A 513 1.58 15.25 14.01
CA VAL A 513 1.52 13.92 14.64
C VAL A 513 2.74 13.06 14.34
N GLN A 514 3.73 13.59 13.60
CA GLN A 514 4.92 12.85 13.21
C GLN A 514 5.75 12.47 14.43
N SER A 515 5.98 11.16 14.60
CA SER A 515 6.93 10.62 15.56
C SER A 515 8.24 10.31 14.84
N LEU A 516 9.35 10.85 15.34
CA LEU A 516 10.68 10.63 14.75
C LEU A 516 11.47 9.62 15.58
N PRO A 517 12.05 8.57 14.96
CA PRO A 517 12.81 7.57 15.66
C PRO A 517 14.10 8.14 16.25
N THR A 518 14.57 7.54 17.34
CA THR A 518 15.96 7.71 17.78
C THR A 518 16.91 6.99 16.81
N SER A 519 18.16 7.43 16.72
CA SER A 519 19.15 6.82 15.80
C SER A 519 19.36 5.34 16.13
N PRO A 520 18.97 4.40 15.24
CA PRO A 520 19.08 2.97 15.53
C PRO A 520 20.52 2.48 15.31
N ALA A 521 20.90 1.41 16.02
CA ALA A 521 22.22 0.78 15.82
C ALA A 521 22.44 0.34 14.38
N THR A 522 21.40 -0.25 13.78
CA THR A 522 21.35 -0.66 12.37
C THR A 522 20.09 -0.11 11.73
N LEU A 523 20.18 0.28 10.46
CA LEU A 523 19.03 0.60 9.64
C LEU A 523 18.54 -0.69 8.96
N ALA A 524 17.29 -1.09 9.22
CA ALA A 524 16.72 -2.32 8.67
C ALA A 524 16.69 -2.31 7.12
N PRO A 525 16.59 -3.48 6.45
CA PRO A 525 16.43 -3.55 5.00
C PRO A 525 15.28 -2.68 4.52
N TYR A 526 15.51 -1.85 3.51
CA TYR A 526 14.49 -0.96 2.92
C TYR A 526 13.88 0.08 3.87
N ALA A 527 14.49 0.28 5.04
CA ALA A 527 14.07 1.28 6.01
C ALA A 527 14.77 2.62 5.80
N ALA A 528 14.29 3.63 6.52
CA ALA A 528 14.82 4.97 6.52
C ALA A 528 14.95 5.60 7.92
N PHE A 529 15.85 6.57 8.00
CA PHE A 529 16.03 7.42 9.18
C PHE A 529 15.94 8.89 8.77
N VAL A 530 15.20 9.67 9.54
CA VAL A 530 14.96 11.09 9.25
C VAL A 530 15.72 11.95 10.23
N SER A 531 16.48 12.91 9.72
CA SER A 531 17.24 13.87 10.50
C SER A 531 16.85 15.29 10.08
N PRO A 532 15.86 15.91 10.75
CA PRO A 532 15.47 17.28 10.47
C PRO A 532 16.63 18.24 10.73
N ARG A 533 16.76 19.25 9.87
CA ARG A 533 17.63 20.43 10.05
C ARG A 533 16.82 21.68 10.38
N GLY A 534 15.51 21.67 10.07
CA GLY A 534 14.58 22.75 10.36
C GLY A 534 14.65 23.87 9.32
N SER A 535 14.11 25.04 9.68
CA SER A 535 14.11 26.22 8.81
C SER A 535 15.51 26.78 8.61
N VAL A 536 16.00 26.78 7.38
CA VAL A 536 17.31 27.31 6.99
C VAL A 536 17.17 28.65 6.29
N THR A 537 18.08 29.58 6.56
CA THR A 537 18.20 30.85 5.82
C THR A 537 19.56 30.97 5.12
N GLY A 538 19.63 31.71 4.02
CA GLY A 538 20.86 31.89 3.25
C GLY A 538 21.23 30.68 2.40
N THR A 539 22.37 30.06 2.66
CA THR A 539 22.84 28.86 1.95
C THR A 539 22.74 27.66 2.88
N TYR A 540 22.20 26.53 2.39
CA TYR A 540 22.29 25.28 3.15
C TYR A 540 23.62 24.61 2.86
N ALA A 541 24.50 24.56 3.86
CA ALA A 541 25.78 23.85 3.80
C ALA A 541 25.90 22.90 4.99
N ASP A 542 26.28 21.64 4.72
CA ASP A 542 26.44 20.60 5.74
C ASP A 542 27.49 19.58 5.28
N THR A 543 28.08 18.85 6.22
CA THR A 543 28.89 17.66 5.94
C THR A 543 28.13 16.44 6.44
N ILE A 544 27.58 15.68 5.51
CA ILE A 544 26.74 14.52 5.79
C ILE A 544 27.61 13.26 5.77
N THR A 545 27.71 12.57 6.90
CA THR A 545 28.33 11.23 6.97
C THR A 545 27.32 10.19 6.48
N VAL A 546 27.58 9.58 5.32
CA VAL A 546 26.76 8.53 4.71
C VAL A 546 27.32 7.16 5.12
N PRO A 547 26.59 6.37 5.93
CA PRO A 547 27.02 5.03 6.33
C PRO A 547 27.29 4.07 5.15
N PRO A 548 28.12 3.03 5.34
CA PRO A 548 28.30 1.97 4.34
C PRO A 548 26.98 1.35 3.89
N GLY A 549 26.79 1.14 2.59
CA GLY A 549 25.61 0.48 2.03
C GLY A 549 24.31 1.29 2.14
N THR A 550 24.38 2.59 2.42
CA THR A 550 23.22 3.48 2.55
C THR A 550 23.28 4.65 1.56
N ASN A 551 22.13 5.30 1.36
CA ASN A 551 22.03 6.54 0.62
C ASN A 551 21.57 7.67 1.57
N ALA A 552 21.94 8.90 1.25
CA ALA A 552 21.47 10.10 1.92
C ALA A 552 20.77 11.02 0.93
N TRP A 553 19.70 11.65 1.38
CA TRP A 553 18.84 12.51 0.60
C TRP A 553 18.68 13.84 1.33
N VAL A 554 18.82 14.95 0.61
CA VAL A 554 18.50 16.27 1.11
C VAL A 554 17.22 16.73 0.44
N VAL A 555 16.24 17.07 1.27
CA VAL A 555 14.95 17.58 0.81
C VAL A 555 14.77 18.98 1.36
N ILE A 556 14.54 19.95 0.46
CA ILE A 556 14.23 21.34 0.79
C ILE A 556 12.81 21.63 0.35
N GLN A 557 11.99 22.18 1.25
CA GLN A 557 10.60 22.52 0.99
C GLN A 557 10.28 23.94 1.44
N PRO A 558 9.33 24.64 0.78
CA PRO A 558 8.87 25.93 1.24
C PRO A 558 8.36 25.85 2.68
N LYS A 559 8.62 26.91 3.44
CA LYS A 559 8.04 27.07 4.76
C LYS A 559 6.52 27.24 4.63
N GLU A 560 5.77 26.60 5.51
CA GLU A 560 4.32 26.82 5.63
C GLU A 560 4.00 28.02 6.52
#